data_AF-A0A950H9R9-F1
#
_entry.id   AF-A0A950H9R9-F1
#
_cell.length_a   1.000
_cell.length_b   1.000
_cell.length_c   1.000
_cell.angle_alpha   90.00
_cell.angle_beta   90.00
_cell.angle_gamma   90.00
#
_symmetry.space_group_name_H-M   'P 1'
#
loop_
_entity.id
_entity.type
_entity.pdbx_description
1 polymer ?
#
loop_
_entity_poly.entity_id
_entity_poly.type
_entity_poly.pdbx_seq_one_letter_code
_entity_poly.pdbx_strand_id
1 'polypeptide(L)'
;MGGRPDWLFIKLQCHGMNPADREAMVGELMRCFLRELVETARSRNEILHFVSAREMVNIILAACDGRDGNPGDYRDYRLRRPKPVTGVKPAALRAEMSSKA
;
A
#
# COMPACT_ATOMS: atom_id res chain seq x y z
N MET A 1 8.80 2.66 -32.28
CA MET A 1 8.29 1.97 -31.08
C MET A 1 9.01 2.57 -29.88
N GLY A 2 8.50 3.66 -29.32
CA GLY A 2 9.14 4.35 -28.19
C GLY A 2 8.81 3.62 -26.90
N GLY A 3 9.85 3.20 -26.16
CA GLY A 3 9.73 2.50 -24.88
C GLY A 3 8.78 3.23 -23.94
N ARG A 4 7.75 2.51 -23.51
CA ARG A 4 6.87 3.01 -22.44
C ARG A 4 7.72 3.19 -21.19
N PRO A 5 7.37 4.12 -20.29
CA PRO A 5 8.02 4.18 -18.99
C PRO A 5 7.91 2.80 -18.32
N ASP A 6 9.04 2.26 -17.85
CA ASP A 6 9.10 0.94 -17.22
C ASP A 6 8.49 1.01 -15.81
N TRP A 7 7.18 1.22 -15.74
CA TRP A 7 6.44 1.09 -14.49
C TRP A 7 6.45 -0.39 -14.07
N LEU A 8 7.23 -0.71 -13.05
CA LEU A 8 7.28 -2.05 -12.47
C LEU A 8 6.21 -2.19 -11.38
N PHE A 9 5.36 -3.19 -11.54
CA PHE A 9 4.30 -3.52 -10.59
C PHE A 9 4.68 -4.75 -9.77
N ILE A 10 4.89 -4.57 -8.47
CA ILE A 10 5.26 -5.66 -7.55
C ILE A 10 4.10 -5.93 -6.59
N LYS A 11 3.56 -7.16 -6.63
CA LYS A 11 2.60 -7.66 -5.65
C LYS A 11 3.27 -8.77 -4.84
N LEU A 12 3.44 -8.52 -3.53
CA LEU A 12 3.87 -9.54 -2.59
C LEU A 12 2.65 -10.25 -2.01
N GLN A 13 2.70 -11.57 -1.91
CA GLN A 13 1.64 -12.40 -1.33
C GLN A 13 2.26 -13.47 -0.45
N CYS A 14 1.62 -13.76 0.68
CA CYS A 14 1.94 -14.90 1.54
C CYS A 14 0.64 -15.52 2.09
N HIS A 15 0.69 -16.78 2.50
CA HIS A 15 -0.38 -17.43 3.24
C HIS A 15 -0.23 -17.13 4.74
N GLY A 16 -0.93 -16.11 5.25
CA GLY A 16 -0.74 -15.60 6.61
C GLY A 16 -1.32 -16.44 7.77
N MET A 17 -1.60 -17.74 7.56
CA MET A 17 -2.25 -18.59 8.57
C MET A 17 -1.27 -19.49 9.33
N ASN A 18 0.00 -19.57 8.91
CA ASN A 18 1.02 -20.35 9.59
C ASN A 18 1.75 -19.50 10.65
N PRO A 19 1.71 -19.86 11.95
CA PRO A 19 2.41 -19.12 13.00
C PRO A 19 3.93 -18.99 12.78
N ALA A 20 4.54 -19.95 12.07
CA ALA A 20 5.96 -19.90 11.74
C ALA A 20 6.33 -18.71 10.83
N ASP A 21 5.37 -18.19 10.05
CA ASP A 21 5.60 -17.10 9.09
C ASP A 21 5.46 -15.72 9.73
N ARG A 22 5.13 -15.65 11.03
CA ARG A 22 4.88 -14.38 11.75
C ARG A 22 6.03 -13.39 11.59
N GLU A 23 7.27 -13.85 11.73
CA GLU A 23 8.44 -12.98 11.63
C GLU A 23 8.61 -12.37 10.23
N ALA A 24 8.41 -13.19 9.19
CA ALA A 24 8.48 -12.76 7.79
C ALA A 24 7.34 -11.80 7.41
N MET A 25 6.18 -11.91 8.07
CA MET A 25 4.97 -11.16 7.69
C MET A 25 4.79 -9.85 8.45
N VAL A 26 4.93 -9.91 9.78
CA VAL A 26 4.62 -8.78 10.68
C VAL A 26 5.70 -8.53 11.74
N GLY A 27 6.74 -9.38 11.76
CA GLY A 27 7.87 -9.27 12.67
C GLY A 27 9.02 -8.45 12.10
N GLU A 28 10.22 -8.71 12.62
CA GLU A 28 11.38 -7.87 12.33
C GLU A 28 11.94 -8.08 10.92
N LEU A 29 11.85 -9.30 10.39
CA LEU A 29 12.30 -9.59 9.03
C LEU A 29 11.56 -8.74 7.99
N MET A 30 10.25 -8.54 8.15
CA MET A 30 9.48 -7.66 7.26
C MET A 30 9.93 -6.19 7.38
N ARG A 31 10.25 -5.73 8.59
CA ARG A 31 10.74 -4.35 8.81
C ARG A 31 12.10 -4.13 8.17
N CYS A 32 13.03 -5.09 8.33
CA CYS A 32 14.33 -5.06 7.67
C CYS A 32 14.17 -5.03 6.15
N PHE A 33 13.36 -5.93 5.59
CA PHE A 33 13.07 -5.95 4.16
C PHE A 33 12.55 -4.60 3.64
N LEU A 34 11.55 -4.01 4.30
CA LEU A 34 10.99 -2.72 3.86
C LEU A 34 12.01 -1.57 3.97
N ARG A 35 12.86 -1.59 5.00
CA ARG A 35 13.91 -0.59 5.19
C ARG A 35 14.96 -0.67 4.07
N GLU A 36 15.48 -1.87 3.84
CA GLU A 36 16.47 -2.14 2.79
C GLU A 36 15.91 -1.83 1.41
N LEU A 37 14.65 -2.18 1.14
CA LEU A 37 13.96 -1.86 -0.11
C LEU A 37 13.92 -0.33 -0.35
N VAL A 38 13.56 0.45 0.66
CA VAL A 38 13.48 1.91 0.55
C VAL A 38 14.86 2.55 0.39
N GLU A 39 15.85 2.08 1.15
CA GLU A 39 17.23 2.57 1.07
C GLU A 39 17.88 2.25 -0.28
N THR A 40 17.67 1.03 -0.78
CA THR A 40 18.18 0.57 -2.08
C THR A 40 17.51 1.31 -3.23
N ALA A 41 16.20 1.52 -3.19
CA ALA A 41 15.51 2.32 -4.21
C ALA A 41 16.06 3.76 -4.24
N ARG A 42 16.30 4.36 -3.07
CA ARG A 42 16.92 5.69 -2.99
C ARG A 42 18.32 5.72 -3.61
N SER A 43 19.17 4.73 -3.29
CA SER A 43 20.53 4.69 -3.84
C SER A 43 20.57 4.45 -5.36
N ARG A 44 19.53 3.81 -5.91
CA ARG A 44 19.35 3.55 -7.34
C ARG A 44 18.53 4.63 -8.05
N ASN A 45 18.14 5.70 -7.35
CA ASN A 45 17.30 6.79 -7.85
C ASN A 45 15.95 6.29 -8.43
N GLU A 46 15.38 5.26 -7.81
CA GLU A 46 14.07 4.69 -8.11
C GLU A 46 13.00 5.29 -7.18
N ILE A 47 11.80 5.50 -7.71
CA ILE A 47 10.65 6.00 -6.93
C ILE A 47 9.75 4.83 -6.56
N LEU A 48 9.57 4.57 -5.27
CA LEU A 48 8.65 3.55 -4.77
C LEU A 48 7.27 4.16 -4.48
N HIS A 49 6.24 3.58 -5.10
CA HIS A 49 4.85 3.88 -4.78
C HIS A 49 4.24 2.72 -3.99
N PHE A 50 4.16 2.87 -2.67
CA PHE A 50 3.27 2.01 -1.87
C PHE A 50 1.82 2.42 -2.15
N VAL A 51 1.03 1.45 -2.61
CA VAL A 51 -0.34 1.67 -3.07
C VAL A 51 -1.24 0.54 -2.60
N SER A 52 -2.49 0.88 -2.33
CA SER A 52 -3.56 -0.09 -2.17
C SER A 52 -3.87 -0.81 -3.49
N ALA A 53 -4.55 -1.95 -3.43
CA ALA A 53 -4.98 -2.68 -4.64
C ALA A 53 -5.85 -1.81 -5.57
N ARG A 54 -6.74 -0.98 -5.01
CA ARG A 54 -7.56 -0.04 -5.79
C ARG A 54 -6.70 0.96 -6.58
N GLU A 55 -5.71 1.55 -5.92
CA GLU A 55 -4.79 2.51 -6.53
C GLU A 55 -3.92 1.84 -7.58
N MET A 56 -3.38 0.65 -7.29
CA MET A 56 -2.61 -0.14 -8.25
C MET A 56 -3.41 -0.41 -9.52
N VAL A 57 -4.68 -0.81 -9.40
CA VAL A 57 -5.58 -1.02 -10.55
C VAL A 57 -5.74 0.27 -11.36
N ASN A 58 -5.93 1.41 -10.72
CA ASN A 58 -6.04 2.68 -11.44
C ASN A 58 -4.78 3.05 -12.22
N ILE A 59 -3.60 2.84 -11.62
CA ILE A 59 -2.31 3.11 -12.25
C ILE A 59 -2.09 2.15 -13.43
N ILE A 60 -2.41 0.86 -13.28
CA ILE A 60 -2.34 -0.12 -14.38
C ILE A 60 -3.26 0.29 -15.53
N LEU A 61 -4.51 0.68 -15.24
CA LEU A 61 -5.45 1.12 -16.28
C LEU A 61 -4.96 2.38 -17.00
N ALA A 62 -4.36 3.33 -16.26
CA ALA A 62 -3.73 4.49 -16.88
C ALA A 62 -2.58 4.08 -17.82
N ALA A 63 -1.74 3.12 -17.41
CA ALA A 63 -0.66 2.58 -18.24
C ALA A 63 -1.19 1.92 -19.52
N CYS A 64 -2.26 1.12 -19.39
CA CYS A 64 -2.92 0.47 -20.52
C CYS A 64 -3.48 1.48 -21.53
N ASP A 65 -3.97 2.63 -21.04
CA ASP A 65 -4.46 3.73 -21.88
C ASP A 65 -3.33 4.62 -22.45
N GLY A 66 -2.06 4.25 -22.22
CA GLY A 66 -0.90 4.97 -22.75
C GLY A 66 -0.54 6.24 -21.98
N ARG A 67 -0.98 6.39 -20.73
CA ARG A 67 -0.54 7.48 -19.86
C ARG A 67 0.92 7.34 -19.46
N ASP A 68 1.57 8.47 -19.25
CA ASP A 68 2.98 8.61 -18.86
C ASP A 68 3.14 9.53 -17.63
N GLY A 69 4.38 9.84 -17.27
CA GLY A 69 4.69 10.67 -16.11
C GLY A 69 4.72 9.90 -14.79
N ASN A 70 4.31 10.57 -13.70
CA ASN A 70 4.38 10.03 -12.34
C ASN A 70 3.19 9.08 -12.06
N PRO A 71 3.42 7.78 -11.77
CA PRO A 71 2.36 6.83 -11.41
C PRO A 71 1.46 7.31 -10.26
N GLY A 72 2.02 8.07 -9.32
CA GLY A 72 1.30 8.61 -8.16
C GLY A 72 0.10 9.50 -8.53
N ASP A 73 0.13 10.15 -9.69
CA ASP A 73 -0.94 11.05 -10.14
C ASP A 73 -2.20 10.28 -10.61
N TYR A 74 -2.05 8.98 -10.89
CA TYR A 74 -3.12 8.13 -11.38
C TYR A 74 -3.81 7.31 -10.29
N ARG A 75 -3.55 7.56 -9.00
CA ARG A 75 -4.15 6.81 -7.87
C ARG A 75 -5.67 6.78 -7.85
N ASP A 76 -6.32 7.80 -8.43
CA ASP A 76 -7.78 7.93 -8.52
C ASP A 76 -8.30 7.99 -9.97
N TYR A 77 -7.55 7.43 -10.94
CA TYR A 77 -7.81 7.56 -12.38
C TYR A 77 -9.24 7.19 -12.82
N ARG A 78 -9.69 5.96 -12.57
CA ARG A 78 -11.05 5.49 -12.91
C ARG A 78 -11.88 5.19 -11.66
N LEU A 79 -11.30 4.45 -10.71
CA LEU A 79 -11.91 4.03 -9.45
C LEU A 79 -11.62 5.05 -8.35
N ARG A 80 -12.58 5.92 -8.05
CA ARG A 80 -12.42 6.95 -7.02
C ARG A 80 -12.56 6.38 -5.60
N ARG A 81 -11.95 7.06 -4.63
CA ARG A 81 -12.15 6.77 -3.20
C ARG A 81 -13.64 6.90 -2.83
N PRO A 82 -14.18 6.00 -1.98
CA PRO A 82 -15.49 6.20 -1.39
C PRO A 82 -15.50 7.52 -0.63
N LYS A 83 -16.61 8.25 -0.70
CA LYS A 83 -16.79 9.42 0.16
C LYS A 83 -16.88 8.94 1.61
N PRO A 84 -16.21 9.61 2.56
CA PRO A 84 -16.40 9.32 3.98
C PRO A 84 -17.88 9.38 4.32
N VAL A 85 -18.38 8.40 5.05
CA VAL A 85 -19.76 8.44 5.56
C VAL A 85 -19.80 9.50 6.64
N THR A 86 -20.30 10.69 6.33
CA THR A 86 -20.53 11.74 7.30
C THR A 86 -21.82 11.41 8.07
N GLY A 87 -21.70 11.06 9.35
CA GLY A 87 -22.87 10.87 10.22
C GLY A 87 -22.77 9.76 11.28
N VAL A 88 -21.69 8.99 11.34
CA VAL A 88 -21.50 8.02 12.43
C VAL A 88 -21.04 8.76 13.67
N LYS A 89 -21.97 9.00 14.62
CA LYS A 89 -21.62 9.45 15.98
C LYS A 89 -20.67 8.41 16.59
N PRO A 90 -19.51 8.80 17.16
CA PRO A 90 -18.64 7.85 17.85
C PRO A 90 -19.45 7.13 18.93
N ALA A 91 -19.47 5.80 18.90
CA ALA A 91 -19.99 5.03 20.01
C ALA A 91 -19.14 5.38 21.25
N ALA A 92 -19.77 5.90 22.29
CA ALA A 92 -19.10 6.23 23.55
C ALA A 92 -18.40 4.98 24.08
N LEU A 93 -17.07 4.94 23.96
CA LEU A 93 -16.24 3.91 24.57
C LEU A 93 -16.36 4.09 26.08
N ARG A 94 -17.25 3.32 26.71
CA ARG A 94 -17.45 3.33 28.16
C ARG A 94 -16.13 2.96 28.84
N ALA A 95 -15.59 3.91 29.58
CA ALA A 95 -14.55 3.73 30.55
C ALA A 95 -15.10 2.94 31.75
N GLU A 96 -14.98 1.61 31.73
CA GLU A 96 -15.21 0.78 32.92
C GLU A 96 -14.26 -0.42 32.90
N MET A 97 -13.00 -0.23 33.32
CA MET A 97 -12.22 -1.25 34.03
C MET A 97 -11.12 -0.54 34.85
N SER A 98 -11.52 0.17 35.90
CA SER A 98 -10.65 0.43 37.05
C SER A 98 -11.47 0.24 38.32
N SER A 99 -11.41 -0.97 38.87
CA SER A 99 -11.50 -1.24 40.31
C SER A 99 -11.45 -2.75 40.52
N LYS A 100 -10.26 -3.23 40.88
CA LYS A 100 -10.05 -4.21 41.96
C LYS A 100 -8.56 -4.22 42.26
N ALA A 101 -8.22 -3.37 43.23
CA ALA A 101 -7.04 -3.54 44.07
C ALA A 101 -7.22 -4.78 44.97
#